data_AF-A0A9Q3UTG2-F1
#
_entry.id   AF-A0A9Q3UTG2-F1
#
_cell.length_a   1.000
_cell.length_b   1.000
_cell.length_c   1.000
_cell.angle_alpha   90.00
_cell.angle_beta   90.00
_cell.angle_gamma   90.00
#
_symmetry.space_group_name_H-M   'P 1'
#
loop_
_entity.id
_entity.type
_entity.pdbx_description
1 polymer ?
#
loop_
_entity_poly.entity_id
_entity_poly.type
_entity_poly.pdbx_seq_one_letter_code
_entity_poly.pdbx_strand_id
1 'polypeptide(L)'
;MVKIKVVELDDYPKGAVNFIFMKDNSVYYYNEELIWNWCGWGSDKITPNKRFLNKDSLHQINFNKIHTFLEAQSLDKNMKNHRNELQHLSFAFENDTVKNLDVYKFLRDIDSLGYHSYTIRKIAPFEINALSKKK
;
A
#
# COMPACT_ATOMS: atom_id res chain seq x y z
N MET A 1 18.03 13.09 20.30
CA MET A 1 16.62 12.83 19.94
C MET A 1 16.45 12.99 18.44
N VAL A 2 16.09 11.93 17.73
CA VAL A 2 15.76 12.02 16.30
C VAL A 2 14.36 12.63 16.18
N LYS A 3 14.26 13.84 15.61
CA LYS A 3 12.97 14.48 15.32
C LYS A 3 12.28 13.68 14.22
N ILE A 4 11.22 12.94 14.57
CA ILE A 4 10.37 12.25 13.59
C ILE A 4 9.60 13.33 12.82
N LYS A 5 9.89 13.46 11.51
CA LYS A 5 9.29 14.44 10.61
C LYS A 5 7.77 14.18 10.53
N VAL A 6 6.97 15.23 10.62
CA VAL A 6 5.51 15.16 10.41
C VAL A 6 5.29 14.81 8.94
N VAL A 7 4.62 13.69 8.69
CA VAL A 7 4.22 13.28 7.34
C VAL A 7 3.00 14.10 6.96
N GLU A 8 3.06 14.84 5.86
CA GLU A 8 1.93 15.58 5.32
C GLU A 8 0.86 14.59 4.82
N LEU A 9 -0.41 14.89 5.11
CA LEU A 9 -1.57 14.03 4.89
C LEU A 9 -1.79 13.60 3.43
N ASP A 10 -1.21 14.33 2.48
CA ASP A 10 -1.37 14.10 1.04
C ASP A 10 -0.48 12.95 0.52
N ASP A 11 0.50 12.51 1.32
CA ASP A 11 1.46 11.43 0.99
C ASP A 11 0.99 10.04 1.47
N TYR A 12 -0.31 9.90 1.76
CA TYR A 12 -0.84 8.72 2.42
C TYR A 12 -1.11 7.57 1.44
N PRO A 13 -0.52 6.37 1.64
CA PRO A 13 -1.02 5.17 1.01
C PRO A 13 -2.49 5.00 1.41
N LYS A 14 -3.37 5.04 0.44
CA LYS A 14 -4.72 4.52 0.61
C LYS A 14 -4.66 3.11 0.09
N GLY A 15 -4.97 2.11 0.91
CA GLY A 15 -5.12 0.74 0.43
C GLY A 15 -5.13 -0.30 1.54
N ALA A 16 -5.91 -1.36 1.33
CA ALA A 16 -5.95 -2.52 2.21
C ALA A 16 -4.65 -3.33 2.14
N VAL A 17 -4.06 -3.37 0.94
CA VAL A 17 -2.76 -3.95 0.67
C VAL A 17 -1.89 -2.91 -0.03
N ASN A 18 -0.67 -2.74 0.47
CA ASN A 18 0.30 -1.77 -0.01
C ASN A 18 1.56 -2.49 -0.45
N PHE A 19 1.93 -2.38 -1.72
CA PHE A 19 3.16 -2.93 -2.28
C PHE A 19 4.22 -1.85 -2.44
N ILE A 20 5.47 -2.22 -2.21
CA ILE A 20 6.65 -1.36 -2.38
C ILE A 20 7.62 -2.07 -3.31
N PHE A 21 7.92 -1.44 -4.45
CA PHE A 21 8.88 -1.91 -5.44
C PHE A 21 10.18 -1.12 -5.33
N MET A 22 11.26 -1.85 -5.05
CA MET A 22 12.61 -1.30 -4.92
C MET A 22 13.36 -1.38 -6.25
N LYS A 23 14.40 -0.55 -6.43
CA LYS A 23 15.22 -0.54 -7.65
C LYS A 23 15.99 -1.83 -7.89
N ASP A 24 16.22 -2.63 -6.85
CA ASP A 24 16.86 -3.94 -6.93
C ASP A 24 15.87 -5.07 -7.27
N ASN A 25 14.65 -4.71 -7.72
CA ASN A 25 13.53 -5.60 -8.01
C ASN A 25 12.98 -6.37 -6.81
N SER A 26 13.42 -6.07 -5.58
CA SER A 26 12.75 -6.60 -4.39
C SER A 26 11.37 -5.96 -4.23
N VAL A 27 10.40 -6.79 -3.84
CA VAL A 27 9.02 -6.35 -3.59
C VAL A 27 8.67 -6.66 -2.15
N TYR A 28 8.13 -5.66 -1.47
CA TYR A 28 7.58 -5.80 -0.13
C TYR A 28 6.10 -5.48 -0.15
N TYR A 29 5.35 -6.05 0.77
CA TYR A 29 3.97 -5.66 1.02
C TYR A 29 3.71 -5.53 2.52
N TYR A 30 2.70 -4.74 2.84
CA TYR A 30 2.13 -4.65 4.16
C TYR A 30 0.63 -4.34 4.05
N ASN A 31 -0.11 -4.77 5.06
CA ASN A 31 -1.51 -4.43 5.19
C ASN A 31 -1.64 -3.31 6.19
N GLU A 32 -2.60 -2.43 5.97
CA GLU A 32 -3.01 -1.48 7.00
C GLU A 32 -4.26 -2.04 7.66
N GLU A 33 -4.32 -1.97 8.99
CA GLU A 33 -5.63 -1.88 9.61
C GLU A 33 -6.27 -0.63 9.01
N LEU A 34 -7.24 -0.84 8.12
CA LEU A 34 -8.01 0.26 7.56
C LEU A 34 -8.63 0.96 8.76
N ILE A 35 -8.04 2.09 9.14
CA ILE A 35 -8.74 3.06 9.95
C ILE A 35 -9.84 3.53 9.02
N TRP A 36 -11.00 2.89 9.15
CA TRP A 36 -12.23 3.43 8.62
C TRP A 36 -12.38 4.76 9.33
N ASN A 37 -11.92 5.83 8.69
CA ASN A 37 -12.35 7.16 9.06
C ASN A 37 -13.86 7.12 8.83
N TRP A 38 -14.60 6.77 9.88
CA TRP A 38 -16.00 7.10 9.97
C TRP A 38 -16.00 8.62 9.82
N CYS A 39 -16.35 9.08 8.62
CA CYS A 39 -16.75 10.45 8.38
C CYS A 39 -18.07 10.64 9.14
N GLY A 40 -18.01 10.58 10.47
CA GLY A 40 -19.03 11.01 11.38
C GLY A 40 -19.05 12.53 11.28
N TRP A 41 -20.21 13.06 10.93
CA TRP A 41 -20.51 14.47 10.90
C TRP A 41 -19.92 15.19 12.14
N GLY A 42 -19.15 16.25 11.90
CA GLY A 42 -19.04 17.36 12.86
C GLY A 42 -17.84 17.43 13.80
N SER A 43 -16.67 16.84 13.50
CA SER A 43 -15.44 17.22 14.22
C SER A 43 -14.51 18.05 13.33
N ASP A 44 -14.44 19.36 13.58
CA ASP A 44 -13.60 20.34 12.86
C ASP A 44 -12.08 20.14 13.01
N LYS A 45 -11.64 19.01 13.57
CA LYS A 45 -10.23 18.62 13.70
C LYS A 45 -10.03 17.18 13.26
N ILE A 46 -9.74 16.98 11.99
CA ILE A 46 -9.13 15.75 11.52
C ILE A 46 -7.71 15.72 12.10
N THR A 47 -7.51 14.94 13.16
CA THR A 47 -6.17 14.71 13.71
C THR A 47 -5.56 13.54 12.96
N PRO A 48 -4.52 13.73 12.14
CA PRO A 48 -3.86 12.61 11.47
C PRO A 48 -3.30 11.65 12.51
N ASN A 49 -3.80 10.42 12.53
CA ASN A 49 -3.15 9.35 13.28
C ASN A 49 -1.77 9.11 12.64
N LYS A 50 -0.70 9.44 13.39
CA LYS A 50 0.68 9.15 12.97
C LYS A 50 0.80 7.64 12.77
N ARG A 51 0.94 7.21 11.52
CA ARG A 51 1.18 5.81 11.19
C ARG A 51 2.65 5.47 11.39
N PHE A 52 2.90 4.34 12.03
CA PHE A 52 4.22 3.77 12.20
C PHE A 52 4.21 2.37 11.62
N LEU A 53 5.13 2.11 10.69
CA LEU A 53 5.38 0.76 10.20
C LEU A 53 6.59 0.21 10.97
N ASN A 54 6.43 -0.96 11.57
CA ASN A 54 7.56 -1.69 12.14
C ASN A 54 8.19 -2.60 11.05
N LYS A 55 9.44 -3.01 11.26
CA LYS A 55 10.18 -3.88 10.32
C LYS A 55 9.43 -5.19 10.05
N ASP A 56 8.76 -5.71 11.06
CA ASP A 56 8.09 -7.02 11.02
C ASP A 56 6.74 -6.96 10.28
N SER A 57 6.16 -5.77 10.08
CA SER A 57 4.97 -5.56 9.25
C SER A 57 5.28 -5.62 7.75
N LEU A 58 6.56 -5.58 7.36
CA LEU A 58 6.98 -5.64 5.96
C LEU A 58 7.28 -7.08 5.56
N HIS A 59 6.44 -7.63 4.70
CA HIS A 59 6.59 -8.98 4.17
C HIS A 59 7.21 -8.92 2.78
N GLN A 60 8.27 -9.70 2.54
CA GLN A 60 8.88 -9.77 1.21
C GLN A 60 8.11 -10.76 0.34
N ILE A 61 7.91 -10.42 -0.94
CA ILE A 61 7.23 -11.28 -1.91
C ILE A 61 7.98 -11.26 -3.24
N ASN A 62 7.96 -12.38 -3.96
CA ASN A 62 8.48 -12.43 -5.32
C ASN A 62 7.48 -11.78 -6.28
N PHE A 63 7.97 -11.03 -7.27
CA PHE A 63 7.13 -10.32 -8.24
C PHE A 63 6.10 -11.24 -8.93
N ASN A 64 6.54 -12.43 -9.36
CA ASN A 64 5.68 -13.42 -10.02
C ASN A 64 4.62 -14.07 -9.10
N LYS A 65 4.67 -13.82 -7.78
CA LYS A 65 3.67 -14.32 -6.82
C LYS A 65 2.62 -13.28 -6.46
N ILE A 66 2.78 -12.02 -6.88
CA ILE A 66 1.85 -10.96 -6.54
C ILE A 66 0.44 -11.27 -7.06
N HIS A 67 0.32 -11.75 -8.31
CA HIS A 67 -0.98 -12.08 -8.90
C HIS A 67 -1.71 -13.17 -8.10
N THR A 68 -1.05 -14.31 -7.82
CA THR A 68 -1.63 -15.39 -7.01
C THR A 68 -1.96 -14.92 -5.59
N PHE A 69 -1.15 -14.05 -5.01
CA PHE A 69 -1.43 -13.45 -3.71
C PHE A 69 -2.72 -12.61 -3.75
N LEU A 70 -2.87 -11.73 -4.75
CA LEU A 70 -4.07 -10.89 -4.91
C LEU A 70 -5.31 -11.72 -5.25
N GLU A 71 -5.18 -12.77 -6.05
CA GLU A 71 -6.26 -13.72 -6.30
C GLU A 71 -6.74 -14.41 -5.02
N ALA A 72 -5.82 -14.81 -4.13
CA ALA A 72 -6.19 -15.37 -2.83
C ALA A 72 -6.86 -14.32 -1.92
N GLN A 73 -6.35 -13.08 -1.91
CA GLN A 73 -6.91 -11.98 -1.14
C GLN A 73 -8.30 -11.57 -1.62
N SER A 74 -8.60 -11.67 -2.92
CA SER A 74 -9.93 -11.30 -3.45
C SER A 74 -11.06 -12.20 -2.95
N LEU A 75 -10.71 -13.41 -2.48
CA LEU A 75 -11.62 -14.36 -1.85
C LEU A 75 -11.84 -14.07 -0.35
N ASP A 76 -11.02 -13.23 0.28
CA ASP A 76 -11.18 -12.83 1.68
C ASP A 76 -12.35 -11.83 1.83
N LYS A 77 -13.21 -12.08 2.81
CA LYS A 77 -14.35 -11.21 3.15
C LYS A 77 -13.88 -9.86 3.67
N ASN A 78 -12.76 -9.83 4.38
CA ASN A 78 -12.18 -8.63 4.97
C ASN A 78 -11.55 -7.71 3.90
N MET A 79 -11.30 -8.23 2.71
CA MET A 79 -10.84 -7.46 1.55
C MET A 79 -11.97 -6.80 0.79
N LYS A 80 -13.23 -6.93 1.24
CA LYS A 80 -14.38 -6.28 0.63
C LYS A 80 -14.90 -5.14 1.51
N ASN A 81 -15.40 -4.08 0.88
CA ASN A 81 -16.06 -2.99 1.56
C ASN A 81 -17.54 -3.32 1.83
N HIS A 82 -18.29 -2.38 2.43
CA HIS A 82 -19.72 -2.56 2.72
C HIS A 82 -20.61 -2.72 1.47
N ARG A 83 -20.09 -2.43 0.27
CA ARG A 83 -20.75 -2.62 -1.03
C ARG A 83 -20.33 -3.92 -1.71
N ASN A 84 -19.58 -4.79 -1.02
CA ASN A 84 -19.03 -6.03 -1.55
C ASN A 84 -18.00 -5.83 -2.69
N GLU A 85 -17.41 -4.64 -2.79
CA GLU A 85 -16.35 -4.32 -3.74
C GLU A 85 -14.98 -4.56 -3.10
N LEU A 86 -13.99 -4.98 -3.89
CA LEU A 86 -12.63 -5.15 -3.39
C LEU A 86 -12.03 -3.81 -2.94
N GLN A 87 -11.34 -3.85 -1.81
CA GLN A 87 -10.70 -2.68 -1.23
C GLN A 87 -9.51 -2.21 -2.09
N HIS A 88 -9.22 -0.92 -1.97
CA HIS A 88 -8.21 -0.24 -2.77
C HIS A 88 -6.80 -0.84 -2.57
N LEU A 89 -5.99 -0.86 -3.62
CA LEU A 89 -4.58 -1.28 -3.59
C LEU A 89 -3.63 -0.09 -3.74
N SER A 90 -2.50 -0.09 -3.03
CA SER A 90 -1.45 0.91 -3.24
C SER A 90 -0.18 0.28 -3.78
N PHE A 91 0.42 0.90 -4.79
CA PHE A 91 1.71 0.50 -5.36
C PHE A 91 2.70 1.67 -5.26
N ALA A 92 3.76 1.49 -4.49
CA ALA A 92 4.80 2.46 -4.24
C ALA A 92 6.09 2.09 -4.96
N PHE A 93 6.75 3.07 -5.58
CA PHE A 93 8.00 2.85 -6.31
C PHE A 93 9.13 3.71 -5.75
N GLU A 94 10.34 3.12 -5.62
CA GLU A 94 11.55 3.87 -5.20
C GLU A 94 11.90 4.99 -6.19
N ASN A 95 11.62 4.78 -7.49
CA ASN A 95 11.87 5.75 -8.55
C ASN A 95 10.57 6.11 -9.29
N ASP A 96 10.46 7.37 -9.69
CA ASP A 96 9.28 7.96 -10.35
C ASP A 96 9.02 7.40 -11.77
N THR A 97 9.89 6.51 -12.25
CA THR A 97 9.74 5.87 -13.55
C THR A 97 9.38 4.40 -13.36
N VAL A 98 8.11 4.08 -13.61
CA VAL A 98 7.65 2.72 -13.89
C VAL A 98 8.25 2.32 -15.24
N LYS A 99 9.56 2.06 -15.30
CA LYS A 99 10.24 1.61 -16.53
C LYS A 99 10.11 0.10 -16.74
N ASN A 100 9.44 -0.59 -15.82
CA ASN A 100 9.27 -2.03 -15.89
C ASN A 100 7.96 -2.37 -16.63
N LEU A 101 8.08 -2.89 -17.85
CA LEU A 101 6.97 -3.41 -18.65
C LEU A 101 6.12 -4.42 -17.88
N ASP A 102 6.74 -5.21 -17.00
CA ASP A 102 6.06 -6.21 -16.18
C ASP A 102 5.10 -5.55 -15.18
N VAL A 103 5.44 -4.39 -14.63
CA VAL A 103 4.56 -3.62 -13.75
C VAL A 103 3.36 -3.08 -14.53
N TYR A 104 3.57 -2.52 -15.73
CA TYR A 104 2.46 -2.03 -16.57
C TYR A 104 1.53 -3.15 -17.03
N LYS A 105 2.08 -4.32 -17.37
CA LYS A 105 1.28 -5.49 -17.70
C LYS A 105 0.51 -5.97 -16.47
N PHE A 106 1.19 -6.11 -15.34
CA PHE A 106 0.58 -6.49 -14.06
C PHE A 106 -0.57 -5.57 -13.67
N LEU A 107 -0.41 -4.24 -13.77
CA LEU A 107 -1.46 -3.26 -13.46
C LEU A 107 -2.69 -3.36 -14.39
N ARG A 108 -2.52 -3.86 -15.62
CA ARG A 108 -3.65 -4.18 -16.50
C ARG A 108 -4.31 -5.52 -16.14
N ASP A 109 -3.51 -6.48 -15.69
CA ASP A 109 -3.98 -7.82 -15.35
C ASP A 109 -4.74 -7.83 -14.01
N ILE A 110 -4.43 -6.96 -13.05
CA ILE A 110 -5.15 -6.89 -11.76
C ILE A 110 -6.62 -6.47 -11.90
N ASP A 111 -6.98 -5.71 -12.93
CA ASP A 111 -8.37 -5.35 -13.20
C ASP A 111 -9.23 -6.61 -13.47
N SER A 112 -8.62 -7.65 -14.07
CA SER A 112 -9.29 -8.93 -14.32
C SER A 112 -9.61 -9.72 -13.03
N LEU A 113 -8.93 -9.39 -11.93
CA LEU A 113 -9.20 -9.95 -10.60
C LEU A 113 -10.31 -9.18 -9.85
N GLY A 114 -10.86 -8.11 -10.44
CA GLY A 114 -11.91 -7.27 -9.85
C GLY A 114 -11.40 -6.09 -9.01
N TYR A 115 -10.08 -5.83 -8.98
CA TYR A 115 -9.50 -4.71 -8.25
C TYR A 115 -9.61 -3.41 -9.06
N HIS A 116 -10.78 -2.78 -9.05
CA HIS A 116 -11.05 -1.57 -9.85
C HIS A 116 -10.56 -0.25 -9.23
N SER A 117 -9.84 -0.31 -8.11
CA SER A 117 -9.37 0.88 -7.41
C SER A 117 -7.94 0.67 -6.93
N TYR A 118 -7.00 1.38 -7.55
CA TYR A 118 -5.60 1.37 -7.12
C TYR A 118 -4.92 2.71 -7.36
N THR A 119 -3.85 2.96 -6.60
CA THR A 119 -3.00 4.16 -6.73
C THR A 119 -1.55 3.75 -6.95
N ILE A 120 -0.90 4.42 -7.89
CA ILE A 120 0.54 4.37 -8.10
C ILE A 120 1.14 5.63 -7.51
N ARG A 121 2.12 5.50 -6.61
CA ARG A 121 2.72 6.63 -5.90
C ARG A 121 4.22 6.45 -5.71
N LYS A 122 4.86 7.52 -5.25
CA LYS A 122 6.22 7.47 -4.72
C LYS A 122 6.24 6.74 -3.38
N ILE A 123 7.35 6.07 -3.09
CA ILE A 123 7.61 5.51 -1.76
C ILE A 123 7.62 6.64 -0.70
N ALA A 124 6.89 6.42 0.39
CA ALA A 124 6.76 7.36 1.47
C ALA A 124 7.98 7.30 2.41
N PRO A 125 8.37 8.40 3.06
CA PRO A 125 9.54 8.41 3.95
C PRO A 125 9.50 7.39 5.09
N PHE A 126 8.31 7.07 5.63
CA PHE A 126 8.17 6.09 6.71
C PHE A 126 8.37 4.65 6.23
N GLU A 127 8.02 4.34 4.98
CA GLU A 127 8.29 3.03 4.36
C GLU A 127 9.80 2.84 4.16
N ILE A 128 10.49 3.88 3.68
CA ILE A 128 11.96 3.89 3.57
C ILE A 128 12.60 3.64 4.95
N ASN A 129 12.10 4.31 6.00
CA ASN A 129 12.61 4.14 7.36
C ASN A 129 12.37 2.72 7.92
N ALA A 130 11.26 2.08 7.57
CA ALA A 130 10.99 0.71 7.98
C ALA A 130 11.89 -0.29 7.23
N LEU A 131 12.12 -0.06 5.92
CA LEU A 131 13.02 -0.87 5.09
C LEU A 131 14.49 -0.73 5.47
N SER A 132 14.95 0.47 5.85
CA SER A 132 16.35 0.70 6.23
C SER A 132 16.75 -0.02 7.51
N LYS A 133 15.80 -0.17 8.46
CA LYS A 133 15.98 -1.00 9.66
C LYS A 133 15.94 -2.50 9.36
N LYS A 134 15.48 -2.89 8.16
CA LYS A 134 15.40 -4.30 7.74
C LYS A 134 16.78 -4.85 7.36
N LYS A 135 17.58 -4.02 6.70
CA LYS A 135 18.99 -4.27 6.37
C LYS A 135 19.87 -4.24 7.61
#